data_AF-A0AAD3HF35-F1
#
_entry.id   AF-A0AAD3HF35-F1
#
_cell.length_a   1.000
_cell.length_b   1.000
_cell.length_c   1.000
_cell.angle_alpha   90.00
_cell.angle_beta   90.00
_cell.angle_gamma   90.00
#
_symmetry.space_group_name_H-M   'P 1'
#
loop_
_entity.id
_entity.type
_entity.pdbx_description
1 polymer ?
#
loop_
_entity_poly.entity_id
_entity_poly.type
_entity_poly.pdbx_seq_one_letter_code
_entity_poly.pdbx_strand_id
1 'polypeptide(L)'
;MASPDLQAKANQLNARMEGEAKVALDSIEKNLLRPIARTAYACVVKCYDDAGKVAPTEQIEQCSRQCQHPYQLANNIVQQEVGQFQNRLSRAMMRCNDEASSMITPAVQNDARKMKKVEDTVLRCISQTVDDGIKQLKPMKQRIEAGLKEVTK
;
A
#
# COMPACT_ATOMS: atom_id res chain seq x y z
N MET A 1 -1.97 18.16 25.90
CA MET A 1 -0.87 17.80 24.97
C MET A 1 -0.55 16.34 25.24
N ALA A 2 -0.53 15.48 24.21
CA ALA A 2 -0.20 14.07 24.38
C ALA A 2 1.17 13.91 25.04
N SER A 3 1.35 12.92 25.93
CA SER A 3 2.67 12.66 26.50
C SER A 3 3.68 12.31 25.39
N PRO A 4 4.96 12.69 25.54
CA PRO A 4 6.02 12.31 24.60
C PRO A 4 6.11 10.79 24.42
N ASP A 5 5.82 10.03 25.49
CA ASP A 5 5.79 8.55 25.47
C ASP A 5 4.69 7.99 24.57
N LEU A 6 3.50 8.60 24.56
CA LEU A 6 2.40 8.21 23.68
C LEU A 6 2.79 8.36 22.21
N GLN A 7 3.38 9.51 21.86
CA GLN A 7 3.85 9.78 20.50
C GLN A 7 4.96 8.83 20.07
N ALA A 8 5.94 8.56 20.95
CA ALA A 8 7.02 7.62 20.65
C ALA A 8 6.50 6.21 20.34
N LYS A 9 5.59 5.69 21.17
CA LYS A 9 4.98 4.36 20.96
C LYS A 9 4.10 4.31 19.72
N ALA A 10 3.29 5.35 19.47
CA ALA A 10 2.49 5.43 18.25
C ALA A 10 3.38 5.43 16.99
N ASN A 11 4.47 6.19 17.00
CA ASN A 11 5.43 6.22 15.89
C ASN A 11 6.10 4.86 15.68
N GLN A 12 6.44 4.13 16.76
CA GLN A 12 7.00 2.79 16.67
C GLN A 12 6.02 1.80 16.02
N LEU A 13 4.75 1.85 16.39
CA LEU A 13 3.69 1.03 15.80
C LEU A 13 3.49 1.35 14.32
N ASN A 14 3.51 2.63 13.95
CA ASN A 14 3.43 3.07 12.56
C ASN A 14 4.62 2.56 11.74
N ALA A 15 5.84 2.69 12.26
CA ALA A 15 7.05 2.21 11.60
C ALA A 15 7.03 0.68 11.39
N ARG A 16 6.48 -0.09 12.35
CA ARG A 16 6.27 -1.54 12.19
C ARG A 16 5.34 -1.84 11.02
N MET A 17 4.20 -1.15 10.92
CA MET A 17 3.27 -1.30 9.80
C MET A 17 3.92 -0.95 8.47
N GLU A 18 4.64 0.16 8.39
CA GLU A 18 5.35 0.59 7.17
C GLU A 18 6.42 -0.42 6.74
N GLY A 19 7.14 -1.02 7.70
CA GLY A 19 8.11 -2.07 7.43
C GLY A 19 7.48 -3.30 6.80
N GLU A 20 6.41 -3.82 7.39
CA GLU A 20 5.66 -4.97 6.86
C GLU A 20 5.03 -4.68 5.49
N ALA A 21 4.46 -3.48 5.33
CA ALA A 21 3.93 -3.03 4.04
C ALA A 21 5.03 -2.98 2.98
N LYS A 22 6.22 -2.47 3.30
CA LYS A 22 7.36 -2.41 2.38
C LYS A 22 7.80 -3.81 1.95
N VAL A 23 7.87 -4.78 2.86
CA VAL A 23 8.19 -6.17 2.53
C VAL A 23 7.14 -6.78 1.60
N ALA A 24 5.85 -6.52 1.86
CA ALA A 24 4.77 -6.99 1.00
C ALA A 24 4.85 -6.38 -0.41
N LEU A 25 5.10 -5.07 -0.51
CA LEU A 25 5.25 -4.35 -1.79
C LEU A 25 6.47 -4.83 -2.57
N ASP A 26 7.60 -5.01 -1.89
CA ASP A 26 8.82 -5.55 -2.50
C ASP A 26 8.59 -6.97 -3.04
N SER A 27 7.85 -7.81 -2.31
CA SER A 27 7.44 -9.12 -2.81
C SER A 27 6.53 -9.03 -4.04
N ILE A 28 5.59 -8.08 -4.10
CA ILE A 28 4.68 -7.90 -5.24
C ILE A 28 5.48 -7.44 -6.46
N GLU A 29 6.36 -6.46 -6.28
CA GLU A 29 7.21 -5.93 -7.34
C GLU A 29 8.11 -7.02 -7.92
N LYS A 30 8.87 -7.71 -7.05
CA LYS A 30 9.82 -8.76 -7.46
C LYS A 30 9.17 -9.95 -8.15
N ASN A 31 8.08 -10.47 -7.57
CA ASN A 31 7.54 -11.76 -7.99
C ASN A 31 6.42 -11.65 -9.02
N LEU A 32 5.74 -10.50 -9.09
CA LEU A 32 4.56 -10.32 -9.95
C LEU A 32 4.81 -9.28 -11.04
N LEU A 33 5.31 -8.09 -10.69
CA LEU A 33 5.49 -7.02 -11.68
C LEU A 33 6.72 -7.21 -12.56
N ARG A 34 7.88 -7.61 -12.01
CA ARG A 34 9.11 -7.81 -12.81
C ARG A 34 8.96 -8.85 -13.92
N PRO A 35 8.32 -10.02 -13.71
CA PRO A 35 8.07 -10.95 -14.82
C PRO A 35 7.20 -10.36 -15.92
N ILE A 36 6.14 -9.64 -15.56
CA ILE A 36 5.26 -8.97 -16.54
C ILE A 36 6.05 -7.89 -17.31
N ALA A 37 6.84 -7.09 -16.60
CA ALA A 37 7.71 -6.08 -17.20
C ALA A 37 8.70 -6.71 -18.19
N ARG A 38 9.35 -7.82 -17.80
CA ARG A 38 10.29 -8.54 -18.67
C ARG A 38 9.62 -8.97 -19.97
N THR A 39 8.43 -9.57 -19.89
CA THR A 39 7.67 -9.99 -21.08
C THR A 39 7.30 -8.79 -21.95
N ALA A 40 6.84 -7.69 -21.35
CA ALA A 40 6.52 -6.45 -22.06
C ALA A 40 7.74 -5.90 -22.80
N TYR A 41 8.89 -5.77 -22.13
CA TYR A 41 10.11 -5.27 -22.77
C TYR A 41 10.65 -6.21 -23.84
N ALA A 42 10.61 -7.53 -23.63
CA ALA A 42 11.00 -8.50 -24.65
C ALA A 42 10.11 -8.43 -25.91
N CYS A 43 8.81 -8.17 -25.72
CA CYS A 43 7.87 -7.93 -26.82
C CYS A 43 8.24 -6.65 -27.58
N VAL A 44 8.57 -5.56 -26.88
CA VAL A 44 9.04 -4.32 -27.51
C VAL A 44 10.30 -4.58 -28.34
N VAL A 45 11.29 -5.31 -27.81
CA VAL A 45 12.50 -5.66 -28.56
C VAL A 45 12.15 -6.36 -29.88
N LYS A 46 11.23 -7.33 -29.85
CA LYS A 46 10.76 -8.00 -31.08
C LYS A 46 10.11 -7.04 -32.08
N CYS A 47 9.34 -6.04 -31.61
CA CYS A 47 8.81 -5.01 -32.49
C CYS A 47 9.92 -4.30 -33.27
N TYR A 48 11.07 -4.03 -32.65
CA TYR A 48 12.22 -3.40 -33.31
C TYR A 48 13.01 -4.38 -34.18
N ASP A 49 13.12 -5.65 -33.78
CA ASP A 49 13.81 -6.67 -34.57
C ASP A 49 13.08 -6.97 -35.90
N ASP A 50 11.74 -7.09 -35.86
CA ASP A 50 10.92 -7.45 -37.03
C ASP A 50 10.71 -6.26 -37.98
N ALA A 51 10.62 -5.05 -37.44
CA ALA A 51 10.11 -3.88 -38.15
C ALA A 51 11.15 -2.74 -38.29
N GLY A 52 12.24 -2.77 -37.51
CA GLY A 52 13.10 -1.60 -37.24
C GLY A 52 13.90 -1.02 -38.41
N LYS A 53 13.97 -1.70 -39.57
CA LYS A 53 14.68 -1.19 -40.77
C LYS A 53 13.77 -0.73 -41.90
N VAL A 54 12.49 -1.13 -41.90
CA VAL A 54 11.61 -1.00 -43.08
C VAL A 54 10.24 -0.45 -42.72
N ALA A 55 9.76 -0.67 -41.49
CA ALA A 55 8.44 -0.23 -41.09
C ALA A 55 8.41 1.26 -40.70
N PRO A 56 7.28 1.95 -40.95
CA PRO A 56 7.04 3.29 -40.43
C PRO A 56 7.13 3.35 -38.90
N THR A 57 7.63 4.48 -38.37
CA THR A 57 7.73 4.74 -36.92
C THR A 57 6.42 4.49 -36.18
N GLU A 58 5.29 4.88 -36.76
CA GLU A 58 3.96 4.73 -36.14
C GLU A 58 3.58 3.26 -35.87
N GLN A 59 4.00 2.33 -36.73
CA GLN A 59 3.76 0.90 -36.54
C GLN A 59 4.58 0.34 -35.37
N ILE A 60 5.83 0.76 -35.25
CA ILE A 60 6.71 0.37 -34.15
C ILE A 60 6.19 0.92 -32.81
N GLU A 61 5.72 2.16 -32.80
CA GLU A 61 5.09 2.76 -31.61
C GLU A 61 3.80 2.04 -31.22
N GLN A 62 2.95 1.70 -32.19
CA GLN A 62 1.72 0.95 -31.93
C GLN A 62 2.02 -0.43 -31.34
N CYS A 63 2.97 -1.17 -31.92
CA CYS A 63 3.44 -2.45 -31.40
C CYS A 63 3.99 -2.30 -29.98
N SER A 64 4.82 -1.29 -29.75
CA SER A 64 5.40 -1.00 -28.43
C SER A 64 4.33 -0.68 -27.38
N ARG A 65 3.31 0.10 -27.74
CA ARG A 65 2.16 0.41 -26.85
C ARG A 65 1.39 -0.86 -26.49
N GLN A 66 1.14 -1.75 -27.44
CA GLN A 66 0.46 -3.01 -27.18
C GLN A 66 1.26 -3.90 -26.24
N CYS A 67 2.58 -4.02 -26.44
CA CYS A 67 3.46 -4.79 -25.57
C CYS A 67 3.48 -4.25 -24.12
N GLN A 68 3.40 -2.93 -23.93
CA GLN A 68 3.42 -2.32 -22.60
C GLN A 68 2.07 -2.31 -21.90
N HIS A 69 0.96 -2.48 -22.63
CA HIS A 69 -0.38 -2.37 -22.07
C HIS A 69 -0.64 -3.31 -20.88
N PRO A 70 -0.26 -4.61 -20.91
CA PRO A 70 -0.43 -5.50 -19.76
C PRO A 70 0.36 -5.04 -18.53
N TYR A 71 1.57 -4.50 -18.74
CA TYR A 71 2.38 -3.97 -17.64
C TYR A 71 1.79 -2.70 -17.02
N GLN A 72 1.20 -1.82 -17.83
CA GLN A 72 0.49 -0.64 -17.32
C GLN A 72 -0.75 -1.03 -16.51
N LEU A 73 -1.55 -1.97 -17.01
CA LEU A 73 -2.70 -2.51 -16.28
C LEU A 73 -2.28 -3.15 -14.95
N ALA A 74 -1.21 -3.94 -14.98
CA ALA A 74 -0.66 -4.57 -13.78
C ALA A 74 -0.25 -3.54 -12.71
N ASN A 75 0.43 -2.47 -13.11
CA ASN A 75 0.79 -1.38 -12.21
C ASN A 75 -0.46 -0.69 -11.64
N ASN A 76 -1.47 -0.42 -12.46
CA ASN A 76 -2.71 0.22 -12.00
C ASN A 76 -3.43 -0.61 -10.94
N ILE A 77 -3.51 -1.94 -11.12
CA ILE A 77 -4.11 -2.85 -10.14
C ILE A 77 -3.37 -2.77 -8.81
N VAL A 78 -2.03 -2.83 -8.83
CA VAL A 78 -1.21 -2.73 -7.62
C VAL A 78 -1.44 -1.39 -6.93
N GLN A 79 -1.36 -0.28 -7.67
CA GLN A 79 -1.55 1.05 -7.12
C GLN A 79 -2.95 1.24 -6.50
N GLN A 80 -3.99 0.70 -7.15
CA GLN A 80 -5.36 0.76 -6.63
C GLN A 80 -5.50 -0.02 -5.32
N GLU A 81 -4.97 -1.24 -5.25
CA GLU A 81 -5.04 -2.08 -4.04
C GLU A 81 -4.25 -1.47 -2.87
N VAL A 82 -3.07 -0.93 -3.15
CA VAL A 82 -2.23 -0.24 -2.17
C VAL A 82 -2.88 1.05 -1.70
N GLY A 83 -3.44 1.86 -2.61
CA GLY A 83 -4.17 3.07 -2.26
C GLY A 83 -5.39 2.77 -1.40
N GLN A 84 -6.16 1.73 -1.73
CA GLN A 84 -7.27 1.29 -0.88
C GLN A 84 -6.81 0.83 0.51
N PHE A 85 -5.70 0.11 0.58
CA PHE A 85 -5.12 -0.31 1.85
C PHE A 85 -4.70 0.89 2.71
N GLN A 86 -3.95 1.84 2.14
CA GLN A 86 -3.53 3.08 2.82
C GLN A 86 -4.73 3.91 3.28
N ASN A 87 -5.76 4.03 2.44
CA ASN A 87 -6.99 4.74 2.78
C ASN A 87 -7.73 4.08 3.97
N ARG A 88 -7.79 2.74 4.01
CA ARG A 88 -8.39 2.02 5.15
C ARG A 88 -7.58 2.24 6.43
N LEU A 89 -6.26 2.18 6.34
CA LEU A 89 -5.35 2.39 7.48
C LEU A 89 -5.46 3.82 8.04
N SER A 90 -5.40 4.83 7.16
CA SER A 90 -5.53 6.24 7.56
C SER A 90 -6.87 6.51 8.26
N ARG A 91 -7.98 6.00 7.71
CA ARG A 91 -9.29 6.10 8.38
C ARG A 91 -9.33 5.41 9.74
N ALA A 92 -8.67 4.26 9.89
CA ALA A 92 -8.62 3.56 11.17
C ALA A 92 -7.79 4.34 12.21
N MET A 93 -6.66 4.91 11.82
CA MET A 93 -5.86 5.77 12.70
C MET A 93 -6.61 7.04 13.11
N MET A 94 -7.34 7.68 12.19
CA MET A 94 -8.18 8.83 12.52
C MET A 94 -9.25 8.48 13.56
N ARG A 95 -9.89 7.31 13.46
CA ARG A 95 -10.86 6.86 14.48
C ARG A 95 -10.24 6.75 15.87
N CYS A 96 -9.01 6.27 16.00
CA CYS A 96 -8.32 6.23 17.29
C CYS A 96 -8.07 7.63 17.86
N ASN A 97 -7.76 8.61 17.00
CA ASN A 97 -7.58 9.99 17.41
C ASN A 97 -8.90 10.68 17.80
N ASP A 98 -9.99 10.38 17.10
CA ASP A 98 -11.32 10.87 17.43
C ASP A 98 -11.81 10.29 18.77
N GLU A 99 -11.59 8.99 18.99
CA GLU A 99 -11.85 8.33 20.28
C GLU A 99 -11.06 9.01 21.40
N ALA A 100 -9.76 9.26 21.20
CA ALA A 100 -8.94 10.01 22.14
C ALA A 100 -9.55 11.36 22.50
N SER A 101 -9.91 12.14 21.48
CA SER A 101 -10.42 13.50 21.62
C SER A 101 -11.76 13.50 22.36
N SER A 102 -12.62 12.52 22.12
CA SER A 102 -13.92 12.38 22.81
C SER A 102 -13.79 12.08 24.31
N MET A 103 -12.69 11.45 24.73
CA MET A 103 -12.44 11.12 26.14
C MET A 103 -11.85 12.31 26.93
N ILE A 104 -11.26 13.29 26.24
CA ILE A 104 -10.62 14.44 26.86
C ILE A 104 -11.69 15.48 27.21
N THR A 105 -12.03 15.52 28.50
CA THR A 105 -12.87 16.57 29.10
C THR A 105 -12.04 17.43 30.06
N PRO A 106 -12.48 18.64 30.45
CA PRO A 106 -11.75 19.46 31.43
C PRO A 106 -11.48 18.73 32.75
N ALA A 107 -12.38 17.85 33.17
CA ALA A 107 -12.24 17.03 34.38
C ALA A 107 -11.25 15.85 34.22
N VAL A 108 -11.01 15.40 32.99
CA VAL A 108 -10.02 14.38 32.65
C VAL A 108 -8.64 15.02 32.48
N GLN A 109 -8.58 16.17 31.81
CA GLN A 109 -7.34 16.89 31.54
C GLN A 109 -6.59 17.31 32.81
N ASN A 110 -7.33 17.65 33.87
CA ASN A 110 -6.76 18.04 35.17
C ASN A 110 -6.41 16.84 36.08
N ASP A 111 -6.65 15.61 35.64
CA ASP A 111 -6.40 14.39 36.41
C ASP A 111 -5.42 13.47 35.67
N ALA A 112 -4.18 13.41 36.17
CA ALA A 112 -3.11 12.62 35.57
C ALA A 112 -3.44 11.11 35.47
N ARG A 113 -4.23 10.56 36.39
CA ARG A 113 -4.64 9.14 36.34
C ARG A 113 -5.66 8.90 35.24
N LYS A 114 -6.59 9.84 35.03
CA LYS A 114 -7.57 9.76 33.94
C LYS A 114 -6.91 9.99 32.58
N MET A 115 -5.98 10.94 32.48
CA MET A 115 -5.18 11.13 31.26
C MET A 115 -4.40 9.86 30.89
N LYS A 116 -3.75 9.20 31.85
CA LYS A 116 -3.04 7.94 31.58
C LYS A 116 -3.97 6.85 31.02
N LYS A 117 -5.21 6.76 31.51
CA LYS A 117 -6.21 5.83 30.94
C LYS A 117 -6.57 6.17 29.50
N VAL A 118 -6.67 7.45 29.15
CA VAL A 118 -6.89 7.88 27.75
C VAL A 118 -5.71 7.44 26.89
N GLU A 119 -4.47 7.67 27.34
CA GLU A 119 -3.27 7.25 26.61
C GLU A 119 -3.21 5.73 26.38
N ASP A 120 -3.53 4.93 27.42
CA ASP A 120 -3.57 3.47 27.31
C ASP A 120 -4.66 2.99 26.33
N THR A 121 -5.82 3.65 26.30
CA THR A 121 -6.89 3.35 25.33
C THR A 121 -6.45 3.66 23.90
N VAL A 122 -5.83 4.82 23.67
CA VAL A 122 -5.34 5.23 22.36
C VAL A 122 -4.26 4.28 21.86
N LEU A 123 -3.29 3.92 22.72
CA LEU A 123 -2.25 2.95 22.37
C LEU A 123 -2.85 1.61 21.97
N ARG A 124 -3.87 1.14 22.68
CA ARG A 124 -4.57 -0.10 22.35
C ARG A 124 -5.25 0.00 20.98
N CYS A 125 -5.95 1.09 20.70
CA CYS A 125 -6.60 1.31 19.40
C CYS A 125 -5.58 1.34 18.25
N ILE A 126 -4.46 2.05 18.42
CA ILE A 126 -3.40 2.11 17.40
C ILE A 126 -2.77 0.72 17.21
N SER A 127 -2.47 0.00 18.29
CA SER A 127 -1.92 -1.35 18.21
C SER A 127 -2.84 -2.30 17.44
N GLN A 128 -4.14 -2.27 17.74
CA GLN A 128 -5.13 -3.08 17.03
C GLN A 128 -5.21 -2.70 15.55
N THR A 129 -5.22 -1.40 15.25
CA THR A 129 -5.24 -0.89 13.88
C THR A 129 -4.02 -1.37 13.08
N VAL A 130 -2.84 -1.37 13.69
CA VAL A 130 -1.60 -1.86 13.06
C VAL A 130 -1.65 -3.37 12.87
N ASP A 131 -2.04 -4.15 13.87
CA ASP A 131 -2.12 -5.60 13.75
C ASP A 131 -3.15 -6.02 12.68
N ASP A 132 -4.28 -5.33 12.62
CA ASP A 132 -5.29 -5.55 11.58
C ASP A 132 -4.77 -5.12 10.20
N GLY A 133 -4.06 -3.99 10.11
CA GLY A 133 -3.36 -3.56 8.91
C GLY A 133 -2.39 -4.62 8.38
N ILE A 134 -1.56 -5.19 9.25
CA ILE A 134 -0.62 -6.27 8.91
C ILE A 134 -1.38 -7.50 8.40
N LYS A 135 -2.46 -7.91 9.08
CA LYS A 135 -3.31 -9.03 8.62
C LYS A 135 -3.93 -8.77 7.25
N GLN A 136 -4.23 -7.52 6.91
CA GLN A 136 -4.80 -7.12 5.62
C GLN A 136 -3.78 -7.08 4.47
N LEU A 137 -2.47 -7.15 4.73
CA LEU A 137 -1.46 -7.22 3.67
C LEU A 137 -1.57 -8.51 2.84
N LYS A 138 -1.82 -9.65 3.49
CA LYS A 138 -2.01 -10.94 2.81
C LYS A 138 -3.20 -10.94 1.84
N PRO A 139 -4.43 -10.57 2.24
CA PRO A 139 -5.56 -10.52 1.31
C PRO A 139 -5.39 -9.45 0.24
N MET A 140 -4.70 -8.33 0.53
CA MET A 140 -4.32 -7.36 -0.51
C MET A 140 -3.45 -8.01 -1.59
N LYS A 141 -2.41 -8.74 -1.20
CA LYS A 141 -1.56 -9.48 -2.14
C LYS A 141 -2.38 -10.49 -2.96
N GLN A 142 -3.30 -11.22 -2.35
CA GLN A 142 -4.16 -12.18 -3.06
C GLN A 142 -5.07 -11.51 -4.10
N ARG A 143 -5.64 -10.33 -3.80
CA ARG A 143 -6.43 -9.57 -4.78
C ARG A 143 -5.59 -9.06 -5.94
N ILE A 144 -4.36 -8.61 -5.67
CA ILE A 144 -3.39 -8.25 -6.71
C ILE A 144 -3.11 -9.47 -7.59
N GLU A 145 -2.72 -10.61 -7.01
CA GLU A 145 -2.45 -11.83 -7.77
C GLU A 145 -3.64 -12.27 -8.63
N ALA A 146 -4.86 -12.17 -8.10
CA ALA A 146 -6.08 -12.48 -8.84
C ALA A 146 -6.29 -11.50 -10.02
N GLY A 147 -6.14 -10.19 -9.79
CA GLY A 147 -6.27 -9.18 -10.83
C GLY A 147 -5.21 -9.31 -11.93
N LEU A 148 -3.97 -9.65 -11.56
CA LEU A 148 -2.88 -9.84 -12.52
C LEU A 148 -3.10 -11.05 -13.43
N LYS A 149 -3.70 -12.13 -12.93
CA LYS A 149 -4.05 -13.31 -13.75
C LYS A 149 -4.99 -12.98 -14.89
N GLU A 150 -5.89 -12.02 -14.72
CA GLU A 150 -6.80 -11.58 -15.78
C GLU A 150 -6.12 -10.70 -16.84
N VAL A 151 -5.00 -10.05 -16.50
CA VAL A 151 -4.22 -9.20 -17.41
C VAL A 151 -3.21 -9.99 -18.23
N THR A 152 -2.76 -11.15 -17.73
CA THR A 152 -1.78 -12.02 -18.40
C THR A 152 -2.41 -13.20 -19.15
N LYS A 153 -3.74 -13.30 -19.17
CA LYS A 153 -4.48 -14.23 -20.05
C LYS A 153 -4.40 -13.75 -21.49
#